data_AF-A0A955RIX2-F1
#
_entry.id   AF-A0A955RIX2-F1
#
_cell.length_a   1.000
_cell.length_b   1.000
_cell.length_c   1.000
_cell.angle_alpha   90.00
_cell.angle_beta   90.00
_cell.angle_gamma   90.00
#
_symmetry.space_group_name_H-M   'P 1'
#
loop_
_entity.id
_entity.type
_entity.pdbx_description
1 polymer ?
#
loop_
_entity_poly.entity_id
_entity_poly.type
_entity_poly.pdbx_seq_one_letter_code
_entity_poly.pdbx_strand_id
1 'polypeptide(L)'
;MNNLYEKIIEKLNSISADYELIKLPEDIDDSVEEHMAFHGDDMSKANVNLVYKTDKGFVVIQKRGDTHIDNKKLRKVLGSSSVRFANEDEMGQLGLEPGIVPITGYDLPIYLDKHLLEVDYLYSTATDRVHALKFHSEDLVKLNPDSAIVDVTSVIKKAGINRIVSGVTPSGNMLHIGNYFGAVKNNIDYGNSIDEPFVFIADLHALTTIKDRQQLENNILNVVIEYLALGLDPEKAIFFRQSDVPAHSQLAVILGNYISYGQMQRMHAFKDKLAKGADIGSINMGLFNYPILMAADILLYKPDGVPVGEDQRQHVELTRDIADNFNRLHGEYFPLPEPLIAKDQTAKVIGTDGERKMSKSLGNIVGIFEEEEVIKKQIMKAYTDPNRLKATDPGVVEGNTVFAFHDLINDDKVQVNDLKDRYRKGTVGDVEVKEELIKAHQRLFAPAREKRTELEGNMAYVQDVLREGARKASIVAERNLNEIYQLIGL
;
A
#
# COMPACT_ATOMS: atom_id res chain seq x y z
N MET A 1 8.78 -4.79 -37.56
CA MET A 1 8.95 -5.54 -36.28
C MET A 1 9.89 -6.74 -36.42
N ASN A 2 9.89 -7.54 -37.51
CA ASN A 2 10.86 -8.63 -37.77
C ASN A 2 12.34 -8.20 -37.99
N ASN A 3 12.82 -7.08 -37.45
CA ASN A 3 14.21 -6.62 -37.64
C ASN A 3 14.67 -5.69 -36.50
N LEU A 4 14.19 -5.91 -35.27
CA LEU A 4 14.64 -5.14 -34.09
C LEU A 4 15.37 -6.04 -33.10
N TYR A 5 14.77 -7.20 -32.84
CA TYR A 5 15.38 -8.30 -32.12
C TYR A 5 16.75 -8.69 -32.72
N GLU A 6 16.81 -8.98 -34.03
CA GLU A 6 18.06 -9.34 -34.71
C GLU A 6 19.13 -8.25 -34.60
N LYS A 7 18.74 -6.98 -34.74
CA LYS A 7 19.66 -5.84 -34.61
C LYS A 7 20.26 -5.71 -33.22
N ILE A 8 19.52 -6.05 -32.17
CA ILE A 8 20.02 -5.97 -30.79
C ILE A 8 20.99 -7.09 -30.52
N ILE A 9 20.68 -8.30 -30.98
CA ILE A 9 21.59 -9.44 -30.91
C ILE A 9 22.87 -9.17 -31.71
N GLU A 10 22.77 -8.62 -32.93
CA GLU A 10 23.94 -8.19 -33.72
C GLU A 10 24.77 -7.14 -32.96
N LYS A 11 24.12 -6.18 -32.31
CA LYS A 11 24.80 -5.12 -31.55
C LYS A 11 25.50 -5.68 -30.30
N LEU A 12 24.85 -6.56 -29.55
CA LEU A 12 25.43 -7.26 -28.40
C LEU A 12 26.65 -8.10 -28.82
N ASN A 13 26.54 -8.84 -29.93
CA ASN A 13 27.66 -9.61 -30.48
C ASN A 13 28.82 -8.71 -30.94
N SER A 14 28.51 -7.54 -31.53
CA SER A 14 29.53 -6.61 -32.03
C SER A 14 30.41 -6.02 -30.93
N ILE A 15 29.86 -5.91 -29.71
CA ILE A 15 30.59 -5.45 -28.53
C ILE A 15 31.16 -6.59 -27.69
N SER A 16 31.01 -7.85 -28.14
CA SER A 16 31.39 -9.06 -27.39
C SER A 16 30.79 -9.08 -25.97
N ALA A 17 29.53 -8.65 -25.83
CA ALA A 17 28.82 -8.71 -24.55
C ALA A 17 28.52 -10.17 -24.16
N ASP A 18 28.65 -10.49 -22.87
CA ASP A 18 28.17 -11.75 -22.34
C ASP A 18 26.70 -11.59 -21.94
N TYR A 19 25.83 -12.36 -22.58
CA TYR A 19 24.38 -12.26 -22.38
C TYR A 19 23.69 -13.63 -22.47
N GLU A 20 22.62 -13.77 -21.70
CA GLU A 20 21.72 -14.92 -21.72
C GLU A 20 20.36 -14.47 -22.25
N LEU A 21 19.84 -15.22 -23.23
CA LEU A 21 18.50 -15.02 -23.77
C LEU A 21 17.54 -15.98 -23.06
N ILE A 22 16.53 -15.43 -22.41
CA ILE A 22 15.57 -16.19 -21.59
C ILE A 22 14.20 -16.11 -22.24
N LYS A 23 13.58 -17.26 -22.52
CA LYS A 23 12.21 -17.33 -23.03
C LYS A 23 11.22 -17.17 -21.87
N LEU A 24 10.31 -16.21 -21.99
CA LEU A 24 9.26 -15.90 -21.02
C LEU A 24 8.02 -16.79 -21.24
N PRO A 25 7.22 -17.06 -20.18
CA PRO A 25 5.92 -17.72 -20.30
C PRO A 25 4.96 -16.92 -21.20
N GLU A 26 4.07 -17.60 -21.93
CA GLU A 26 3.11 -16.94 -22.83
C GLU A 26 2.04 -16.12 -22.08
N ASP A 27 1.84 -16.39 -20.78
CA ASP A 27 0.84 -15.81 -19.90
C ASP A 27 1.42 -14.88 -18.81
N ILE A 28 2.72 -14.59 -18.86
CA ILE A 28 3.34 -13.65 -17.91
C ILE A 28 2.81 -12.23 -18.14
N ASP A 29 2.49 -11.54 -17.05
CA ASP A 29 2.09 -10.13 -17.08
C ASP A 29 3.27 -9.24 -17.48
N ASP A 30 3.02 -8.19 -18.28
CA ASP A 30 4.08 -7.31 -18.81
C ASP A 30 4.72 -6.39 -17.74
N SER A 31 4.31 -6.48 -16.47
CA SER A 31 4.92 -5.70 -15.40
C SER A 31 6.34 -6.16 -15.08
N VAL A 32 7.18 -5.18 -14.73
CA VAL A 32 8.57 -5.43 -14.34
C VAL A 32 8.62 -6.35 -13.10
N GLU A 33 7.65 -6.21 -12.19
CA GLU A 33 7.55 -7.00 -10.97
C GLU A 33 7.35 -8.49 -11.24
N GLU A 34 6.46 -8.86 -12.16
CA GLU A 34 6.18 -10.26 -12.51
C GLU A 34 7.34 -10.88 -13.29
N HIS A 35 7.97 -10.11 -14.17
CA HIS A 35 9.22 -10.51 -14.83
C HIS A 35 10.33 -10.80 -13.81
N MET A 36 10.52 -9.93 -12.81
CA MET A 36 11.54 -10.14 -11.79
C MET A 36 11.21 -11.34 -10.89
N ALA A 37 9.94 -11.56 -10.55
CA ALA A 37 9.49 -12.74 -9.83
C ALA A 37 9.78 -14.02 -10.60
N PHE A 38 9.52 -14.05 -11.92
CA PHE A 38 9.86 -15.18 -12.79
C PHE A 38 11.35 -15.47 -12.82
N HIS A 39 12.20 -14.44 -12.87
CA HIS A 39 13.66 -14.60 -12.83
C HIS A 39 14.19 -15.00 -11.44
N GLY A 40 13.36 -14.93 -10.38
CA GLY A 40 13.78 -15.21 -9.00
C GLY A 40 14.76 -14.18 -8.44
N ASP A 41 14.76 -12.96 -9.00
CA ASP A 41 15.65 -11.85 -8.62
C ASP A 41 14.81 -10.63 -8.16
N ASP A 42 15.45 -9.64 -7.54
CA ASP A 42 14.76 -8.45 -7.04
C ASP A 42 14.80 -7.26 -8.02
N MET A 43 14.03 -6.22 -7.74
CA MET A 43 13.89 -5.03 -8.60
C MET A 43 15.21 -4.27 -8.85
N SER A 44 16.26 -4.48 -8.06
CA SER A 44 17.59 -3.92 -8.31
C SER A 44 18.26 -4.56 -9.54
N LYS A 45 17.79 -5.72 -10.01
CA LYS A 45 18.28 -6.36 -11.22
C LYS A 45 17.48 -6.01 -12.47
N ALA A 46 16.41 -5.21 -12.37
CA ALA A 46 15.64 -4.80 -13.54
C ALA A 46 16.23 -3.55 -14.20
N ASN A 47 16.40 -3.56 -15.53
CA ASN A 47 16.61 -2.38 -16.35
C ASN A 47 15.27 -1.91 -16.95
N VAL A 48 14.83 -0.72 -16.58
CA VAL A 48 13.56 -0.12 -17.02
C VAL A 48 13.84 1.02 -17.99
N ASN A 49 13.27 0.93 -19.18
CA ASN A 49 13.44 1.89 -20.27
C ASN A 49 12.19 2.79 -20.37
N LEU A 50 12.34 4.08 -20.10
CA LEU A 50 11.23 5.04 -20.04
C LEU A 50 11.36 6.11 -21.12
N VAL A 51 10.34 6.29 -21.95
CA VAL A 51 10.30 7.35 -22.97
C VAL A 51 9.67 8.61 -22.38
N TYR A 52 10.44 9.70 -22.35
CA TYR A 52 9.98 11.02 -21.91
C TYR A 52 9.82 11.96 -23.09
N LYS A 53 8.73 12.72 -23.09
CA LYS A 53 8.56 13.90 -23.92
C LYS A 53 9.09 15.13 -23.18
N THR A 54 9.90 15.90 -23.87
CA THR A 54 10.43 17.18 -23.42
C THR A 54 10.03 18.31 -24.37
N ASP A 55 10.28 19.56 -23.97
CA ASP A 55 10.21 20.72 -24.87
C ASP A 55 11.24 20.69 -26.03
N LYS A 56 12.22 19.79 -25.98
CA LYS A 56 13.29 19.61 -26.99
C LYS A 56 13.14 18.34 -27.84
N GLY A 57 12.11 17.54 -27.61
CA GLY A 57 11.90 16.25 -28.27
C GLY A 57 11.80 15.09 -27.29
N PHE A 58 11.95 13.86 -27.80
CA PHE A 58 11.86 12.64 -27.01
C PHE A 58 13.23 12.15 -26.56
N VAL A 59 13.29 11.60 -25.34
CA VAL A 59 14.49 11.00 -24.77
C VAL A 59 14.13 9.68 -24.09
N VAL A 60 15.09 8.78 -24.00
CA VAL A 60 14.97 7.53 -23.24
C VAL A 60 15.77 7.65 -21.95
N ILE A 61 15.12 7.42 -20.82
CA ILE A 61 15.77 7.31 -19.52
C ILE A 61 15.79 5.83 -19.15
N GLN A 62 16.99 5.27 -19.01
CA GLN A 62 17.16 3.93 -18.46
C GLN A 62 17.45 4.03 -16.98
N LYS A 63 16.72 3.26 -16.17
CA LYS A 63 16.89 3.25 -14.72
C LYS A 63 16.78 1.84 -14.16
N ARG A 64 17.27 1.65 -12.94
CA ARG A 64 17.07 0.41 -12.19
C ARG A 64 15.61 0.28 -11.74
N GLY A 65 15.04 -0.94 -11.67
CA GLY A 65 13.65 -1.16 -11.31
C GLY A 65 13.29 -0.62 -9.92
N ASP A 66 14.20 -0.80 -8.97
CA ASP A 66 14.15 -0.29 -7.60
C ASP A 66 14.58 1.18 -7.48
N THR A 67 14.43 2.02 -8.50
CA THR A 67 14.72 3.46 -8.41
C THR A 67 13.53 4.29 -8.90
N HIS A 68 13.34 5.48 -8.34
CA HIS A 68 12.29 6.42 -8.76
C HIS A 68 12.89 7.65 -9.44
N ILE A 69 12.26 8.16 -10.49
CA ILE A 69 12.70 9.35 -11.22
C ILE A 69 12.48 10.60 -10.36
N ASP A 70 13.56 11.34 -10.11
CA ASP A 70 13.49 12.67 -9.54
C ASP A 70 13.29 13.69 -10.66
N ASN A 71 12.06 14.20 -10.79
CA ASN A 71 11.71 15.17 -11.84
C ASN A 71 12.52 16.48 -11.77
N LYS A 72 13.01 16.89 -10.60
CA LYS A 72 13.84 18.10 -10.43
C LYS A 72 15.24 17.85 -10.98
N LYS A 73 15.86 16.71 -10.62
CA LYS A 73 17.14 16.28 -11.20
C LYS A 73 17.02 16.08 -12.71
N LEU A 74 15.97 15.40 -13.16
CA LEU A 74 15.74 15.11 -14.58
C LEU A 74 15.60 16.39 -15.41
N ARG A 75 14.78 17.36 -14.99
CA ARG A 75 14.64 18.66 -15.68
C ARG A 75 15.97 19.40 -15.76
N LYS A 76 16.76 19.37 -14.68
CA LYS A 76 18.09 20.00 -14.62
C LYS A 76 19.06 19.35 -15.59
N VAL A 77 19.10 18.01 -15.62
CA VAL A 77 19.98 17.22 -16.51
C VAL A 77 19.62 17.43 -17.98
N LEU A 78 18.32 17.40 -18.31
CA LEU A 78 17.85 17.61 -19.69
C LEU A 78 17.85 19.09 -20.11
N GLY A 79 18.07 20.01 -19.15
CA GLY A 79 17.92 21.45 -19.32
C GLY A 79 16.55 21.83 -19.89
N SER A 80 15.50 21.10 -19.49
CA SER A 80 14.17 21.20 -20.06
C SER A 80 13.19 21.80 -19.06
N SER A 81 12.31 22.68 -19.54
CA SER A 81 11.28 23.31 -18.70
C SER A 81 10.07 22.39 -18.45
N SER A 82 9.91 21.35 -19.28
CA SER A 82 8.78 20.42 -19.25
C SER A 82 9.25 19.01 -19.53
N VAL A 83 8.98 18.09 -18.61
CA VAL A 83 9.24 16.66 -18.76
C VAL A 83 7.98 15.90 -18.36
N ARG A 84 7.54 14.97 -19.22
CA ARG A 84 6.46 14.02 -18.92
C ARG A 84 6.69 12.73 -19.68
N PHE A 85 6.06 11.64 -19.25
CA PHE A 85 6.02 10.42 -20.05
C PHE A 85 5.39 10.67 -21.42
N ALA A 86 5.94 10.01 -22.44
CA ALA A 86 5.28 9.90 -23.74
C ALA A 86 4.01 9.06 -23.57
N ASN A 87 2.93 9.48 -24.22
CA ASN A 87 1.70 8.68 -24.24
C ASN A 87 1.76 7.59 -25.33
N GLU A 88 0.76 6.72 -25.39
CA GLU A 88 0.72 5.62 -26.35
C GLU A 88 0.77 6.08 -27.81
N ASP A 89 0.01 7.13 -28.16
CA ASP A 89 0.01 7.69 -29.52
C ASP A 89 1.39 8.24 -29.92
N GLU A 90 2.08 8.91 -29.00
CA GLU A 90 3.41 9.46 -29.21
C GLU A 90 4.47 8.35 -29.31
N MET A 91 4.36 7.30 -28.51
CA MET A 91 5.21 6.11 -28.64
C MET A 91 4.97 5.40 -29.97
N GLY A 92 3.71 5.26 -30.39
CA GLY A 92 3.34 4.69 -31.69
C GLY A 92 3.92 5.48 -32.88
N GLN A 93 3.98 6.81 -32.80
CA GLN A 93 4.64 7.66 -33.81
C GLN A 93 6.16 7.42 -33.89
N LEU A 94 6.78 7.02 -32.79
CA LEU A 94 8.20 6.66 -32.72
C LEU A 94 8.45 5.21 -33.13
N GLY A 95 7.39 4.44 -33.47
CA GLY A 95 7.49 3.01 -33.77
C GLY A 95 7.74 2.15 -32.53
N LEU A 96 7.42 2.66 -31.34
CA LEU A 96 7.57 1.99 -30.06
C LEU A 96 6.21 1.52 -29.53
N GLU A 97 6.20 0.36 -28.89
CA GLU A 97 5.04 -0.15 -28.16
C GLU A 97 5.25 0.10 -26.65
N PRO A 98 4.23 0.59 -25.92
CA PRO A 98 4.27 0.65 -24.47
C PRO A 98 4.69 -0.70 -23.86
N GLY A 99 5.64 -0.69 -22.92
CA GLY A 99 6.17 -1.91 -22.30
C GLY A 99 7.29 -2.60 -23.08
N ILE A 100 7.52 -2.26 -24.34
CA ILE A 100 8.53 -2.90 -25.21
C ILE A 100 9.50 -1.85 -25.77
N VAL A 101 10.11 -1.07 -24.88
CA VAL A 101 11.13 -0.08 -25.26
C VAL A 101 12.51 -0.76 -25.27
N PRO A 102 13.21 -0.81 -26.42
CA PRO A 102 14.51 -1.46 -26.53
C PRO A 102 15.57 -0.86 -25.61
N ILE A 103 16.47 -1.73 -25.15
CA ILE A 103 17.70 -1.35 -24.43
C ILE A 103 18.64 -0.43 -25.24
N THR A 104 18.44 -0.36 -26.57
CA THR A 104 19.17 0.54 -27.47
C THR A 104 18.45 1.86 -27.75
N GLY A 105 17.32 2.13 -27.09
CA GLY A 105 16.60 3.42 -27.14
C GLY A 105 16.00 3.84 -28.48
N TYR A 106 16.13 3.03 -29.53
CA TYR A 106 15.50 3.24 -30.85
C TYR A 106 15.83 4.61 -31.48
N ASP A 107 17.12 4.90 -31.64
CA ASP A 107 17.68 6.15 -32.21
C ASP A 107 17.34 7.45 -31.44
N LEU A 108 16.74 7.33 -30.25
CA LEU A 108 16.53 8.46 -29.34
C LEU A 108 17.77 8.72 -28.46
N PRO A 109 18.00 9.97 -28.00
CA PRO A 109 19.00 10.24 -26.98
C PRO A 109 18.74 9.44 -25.71
N ILE A 110 19.76 8.72 -25.24
CA ILE A 110 19.68 7.85 -24.06
C ILE A 110 20.42 8.49 -22.89
N TYR A 111 19.78 8.46 -21.72
CA TYR A 111 20.39 8.81 -20.46
C TYR A 111 20.34 7.59 -19.55
N LEU A 112 21.52 7.11 -19.15
CA LEU A 112 21.67 5.98 -18.24
C LEU A 112 21.77 6.52 -16.81
N ASP A 113 20.83 6.15 -15.96
CA ASP A 113 20.98 6.46 -14.55
C ASP A 113 22.16 5.67 -13.94
N LYS A 114 23.00 6.34 -13.16
CA LYS A 114 24.22 5.78 -12.57
C LYS A 114 23.97 4.50 -11.76
N HIS A 115 22.79 4.35 -11.15
CA HIS A 115 22.47 3.20 -10.30
C HIS A 115 22.40 1.89 -11.08
N LEU A 116 22.20 1.93 -12.41
CA LEU A 116 22.28 0.76 -13.29
C LEU A 116 23.65 0.09 -13.24
N LEU A 117 24.72 0.87 -13.04
CA LEU A 117 26.11 0.40 -13.05
C LEU A 117 26.60 -0.07 -11.68
N GLU A 118 25.73 -0.09 -10.66
CA GLU A 118 26.06 -0.52 -9.29
C GLU A 118 25.86 -2.02 -9.06
N VAL A 119 25.35 -2.75 -10.07
CA VAL A 119 25.06 -4.19 -9.99
C VAL A 119 25.79 -4.95 -11.09
N ASP A 120 26.17 -6.20 -10.84
CA ASP A 120 27.00 -6.95 -11.80
C ASP A 120 26.26 -7.34 -13.10
N TYR A 121 24.94 -7.51 -13.03
CA TYR A 121 24.08 -7.88 -14.15
C TYR A 121 22.68 -7.30 -14.01
N LEU A 122 21.98 -7.22 -15.14
CA LEU A 122 20.60 -6.72 -15.24
C LEU A 122 19.76 -7.59 -16.18
N TYR A 123 18.45 -7.55 -16.00
CA TYR A 123 17.44 -8.06 -16.92
C TYR A 123 16.77 -6.90 -17.66
N SER A 124 16.57 -7.04 -18.97
CA SER A 124 15.77 -6.13 -19.79
C SER A 124 14.86 -6.95 -20.69
N THR A 125 13.70 -6.41 -21.06
CA THR A 125 12.90 -7.01 -22.14
C THR A 125 13.67 -6.94 -23.46
N ALA A 126 13.66 -8.04 -24.22
CA ALA A 126 14.56 -8.25 -25.36
C ALA A 126 14.07 -7.60 -26.66
N THR A 127 12.99 -6.81 -26.62
CA THR A 127 12.22 -6.18 -27.74
C THR A 127 11.04 -6.95 -28.30
N ASP A 128 10.63 -8.00 -27.61
CA ASP A 128 9.33 -8.62 -27.78
C ASP A 128 8.80 -9.05 -26.40
N ARG A 129 7.55 -9.51 -26.35
CA ARG A 129 6.89 -9.98 -25.11
C ARG A 129 7.31 -11.39 -24.70
N VAL A 130 8.18 -12.04 -25.47
CA VAL A 130 8.47 -13.48 -25.38
C VAL A 130 9.89 -13.74 -24.87
N HIS A 131 10.78 -12.75 -24.95
CA HIS A 131 12.17 -12.89 -24.57
C HIS A 131 12.63 -11.79 -23.62
N ALA A 132 13.40 -12.18 -22.61
CA ALA A 132 14.19 -11.31 -21.76
C ALA A 132 15.69 -11.51 -22.03
N LEU A 133 16.48 -10.45 -21.84
CA LEU A 133 17.93 -10.47 -21.91
C LEU A 133 18.50 -10.27 -20.52
N LYS A 134 19.38 -11.17 -20.09
CA LYS A 134 20.26 -10.99 -18.94
C LYS A 134 21.66 -10.65 -19.45
N PHE A 135 22.27 -9.59 -18.95
CA PHE A 135 23.57 -9.10 -19.45
C PHE A 135 24.32 -8.34 -18.34
N HIS A 136 25.62 -8.14 -18.50
CA HIS A 136 26.42 -7.34 -17.56
C HIS A 136 26.08 -5.85 -17.64
N SER A 137 25.92 -5.19 -16.50
CA SER A 137 25.52 -3.77 -16.46
C SER A 137 26.49 -2.85 -17.19
N GLU A 138 27.80 -3.14 -17.13
CA GLU A 138 28.85 -2.38 -17.80
C GLU A 138 28.70 -2.37 -19.33
N ASP A 139 28.07 -3.40 -19.90
CA ASP A 139 27.84 -3.48 -21.34
C ASP A 139 26.78 -2.48 -21.80
N LEU A 140 25.97 -1.87 -20.92
CA LEU A 140 25.05 -0.78 -21.28
C LEU A 140 25.77 0.42 -21.90
N VAL A 141 26.92 0.78 -21.34
CA VAL A 141 27.72 1.92 -21.82
C VAL A 141 28.33 1.59 -23.19
N LYS A 142 28.79 0.35 -23.38
CA LYS A 142 29.32 -0.13 -24.67
C LYS A 142 28.23 -0.23 -25.73
N LEU A 143 27.02 -0.65 -25.34
CA LEU A 143 25.87 -0.80 -26.22
C LEU A 143 25.32 0.56 -26.66
N ASN A 144 25.47 1.59 -25.81
CA ASN A 144 24.98 2.94 -26.05
C ASN A 144 26.12 3.97 -25.83
N PRO A 145 27.14 4.01 -26.72
CA PRO A 145 28.35 4.81 -26.50
C PRO A 145 28.09 6.32 -26.46
N ASP A 146 27.01 6.78 -27.11
CA ASP A 146 26.59 8.19 -27.12
C ASP A 146 25.67 8.56 -25.94
N SER A 147 25.40 7.62 -25.03
CA SER A 147 24.55 7.87 -23.86
C SER A 147 25.28 8.67 -22.79
N ALA A 148 24.52 9.48 -22.04
CA ALA A 148 25.03 10.19 -20.89
C ALA A 148 24.73 9.43 -19.60
N ILE A 149 25.75 9.21 -18.75
CA ILE A 149 25.56 8.69 -17.39
C ILE A 149 25.14 9.84 -16.49
N VAL A 150 24.00 9.68 -15.80
CA VAL A 150 23.36 10.77 -15.04
C VAL A 150 22.86 10.29 -13.67
N ASP A 151 22.65 11.25 -12.77
CA ASP A 151 21.98 11.03 -11.47
C ASP A 151 20.60 11.67 -11.56
N VAL A 152 19.61 10.91 -12.02
CA VAL A 152 18.23 11.40 -12.23
C VAL A 152 17.22 10.59 -11.43
N THR A 153 17.67 9.56 -10.73
CA THR A 153 16.82 8.76 -9.86
C THR A 153 17.26 8.82 -8.41
N SER A 154 16.43 8.23 -7.55
CA SER A 154 16.77 7.90 -6.17
C SER A 154 16.44 6.41 -5.96
N VAL A 155 17.35 5.66 -5.32
CA VAL A 155 17.13 4.23 -5.01
C VAL A 155 15.93 4.07 -4.08
N ILE A 156 14.90 3.38 -4.56
CA ILE A 156 13.87 2.70 -3.78
C ILE A 156 14.55 1.51 -3.11
N LYS A 157 15.37 1.77 -2.09
CA LYS A 157 15.87 0.69 -1.27
C LYS A 157 14.66 0.04 -0.59
N LYS A 158 14.55 -1.30 -0.61
CA LYS A 158 13.79 -2.05 0.40
C LYS A 158 14.54 -2.05 1.77
N ALA A 159 15.18 -0.92 2.07
CA ALA A 159 15.99 -0.53 3.22
C ALA A 159 16.05 1.03 3.21
N GLY A 160 15.01 1.67 3.73
CA GLY A 160 14.88 3.14 3.69
C GLY A 160 13.55 3.70 4.21
N ILE A 161 12.65 2.83 4.67
CA ILE A 161 11.54 3.20 5.53
C ILE A 161 12.04 2.99 6.95
N ASN A 162 12.58 4.04 7.55
CA ASN A 162 12.99 4.00 8.96
C ASN A 162 11.82 4.37 9.85
N ARG A 163 10.90 5.19 9.34
CA ARG A 163 9.76 5.69 10.09
C ARG A 163 8.47 5.52 9.32
N ILE A 164 7.50 4.89 9.98
CA ILE A 164 6.12 4.81 9.51
C ILE A 164 5.18 5.44 10.53
N VAL A 165 4.03 5.89 10.03
CA VAL A 165 2.90 6.23 10.88
C VAL A 165 1.64 5.62 10.31
N SER A 166 0.86 4.92 11.14
CA SER A 166 -0.46 4.44 10.76
C SER A 166 -1.40 4.46 11.95
N GLY A 167 -2.67 4.73 11.67
CA GLY A 167 -3.71 4.86 12.68
C GLY A 167 -4.92 4.00 12.36
N VAL A 168 -5.65 3.60 13.40
CA VAL A 168 -6.94 2.96 13.27
C VAL A 168 -8.00 3.75 14.04
N THR A 169 -9.13 4.01 13.40
CA THR A 169 -10.26 4.67 14.05
C THR A 169 -11.03 3.65 14.88
N PRO A 170 -11.26 3.87 16.20
CA PRO A 170 -12.06 3.01 17.06
C PRO A 170 -13.56 3.14 16.77
N SER A 171 -13.95 2.74 15.56
CA SER A 171 -15.27 2.98 14.95
C SER A 171 -16.32 1.91 15.28
N GLY A 172 -15.95 0.81 15.93
CA GLY A 172 -16.92 -0.17 16.41
C GLY A 172 -16.34 -1.09 17.48
N ASN A 173 -17.20 -1.96 18.02
CA ASN A 173 -16.92 -2.66 19.27
C ASN A 173 -15.70 -3.60 19.22
N MET A 174 -15.55 -4.44 18.19
CA MET A 174 -14.44 -5.41 18.07
C MET A 174 -13.95 -5.59 16.63
N LEU A 175 -12.68 -5.90 16.40
CA LEU A 175 -12.15 -6.18 15.07
C LEU A 175 -12.78 -7.42 14.42
N HIS A 176 -12.96 -7.35 13.10
CA HIS A 176 -13.37 -8.45 12.22
C HIS A 176 -12.30 -8.72 11.16
N ILE A 177 -12.37 -9.87 10.47
CA ILE A 177 -11.32 -10.28 9.51
C ILE A 177 -11.08 -9.23 8.41
N GLY A 178 -12.14 -8.52 7.99
CA GLY A 178 -12.02 -7.43 7.02
C GLY A 178 -11.15 -6.25 7.50
N ASN A 179 -11.19 -5.89 8.79
CA ASN A 179 -10.27 -4.89 9.33
C ASN A 179 -8.86 -5.47 9.49
N TYR A 180 -8.77 -6.74 9.90
CA TYR A 180 -7.51 -7.41 10.12
C TYR A 180 -6.65 -7.49 8.86
N PHE A 181 -7.15 -8.14 7.83
CA PHE A 181 -6.43 -8.27 6.57
C PHE A 181 -6.39 -6.98 5.76
N GLY A 182 -7.35 -6.06 5.97
CA GLY A 182 -7.40 -4.80 5.24
C GLY A 182 -6.43 -3.72 5.74
N ALA A 183 -6.03 -3.75 7.02
CA ALA A 183 -5.13 -2.72 7.57
C ALA A 183 -4.37 -3.18 8.83
N VAL A 184 -5.05 -3.78 9.80
CA VAL A 184 -4.46 -4.02 11.14
C VAL A 184 -3.24 -4.94 11.05
N LYS A 185 -3.31 -6.02 10.26
CA LYS A 185 -2.18 -6.94 10.06
C LYS A 185 -0.96 -6.18 9.53
N ASN A 186 -1.15 -5.30 8.55
CA ASN A 186 -0.07 -4.47 8.01
C ASN A 186 0.54 -3.56 9.07
N ASN A 187 -0.31 -2.93 9.88
CA ASN A 187 0.15 -2.03 10.95
C ASN A 187 0.96 -2.79 11.99
N ILE A 188 0.57 -4.04 12.30
CA ILE A 188 1.32 -4.92 13.21
C ILE A 188 2.64 -5.36 12.57
N ASP A 189 2.61 -5.80 11.31
CA ASP A 189 3.80 -6.26 10.59
C ASP A 189 4.85 -5.14 10.49
N TYR A 190 4.45 -3.93 10.07
CA TYR A 190 5.32 -2.76 10.08
C TYR A 190 5.71 -2.33 11.50
N GLY A 191 4.75 -2.36 12.43
CA GLY A 191 4.96 -2.05 13.85
C GLY A 191 6.06 -2.89 14.50
N ASN A 192 6.24 -4.12 14.04
CA ASN A 192 7.21 -5.05 14.60
C ASN A 192 8.53 -5.13 13.83
N SER A 193 8.62 -4.52 12.64
CA SER A 193 9.74 -4.71 11.69
C SER A 193 10.48 -3.44 11.28
N ILE A 194 9.94 -2.26 11.58
CA ILE A 194 10.55 -0.96 11.24
C ILE A 194 11.22 -0.34 12.48
N ASP A 195 12.23 0.50 12.27
CA ASP A 195 13.03 1.11 13.34
C ASP A 195 12.23 2.10 14.21
N GLU A 196 11.40 2.95 13.61
CA GLU A 196 10.55 3.92 14.29
C GLU A 196 9.08 3.81 13.86
N PRO A 197 8.34 2.77 14.32
CA PRO A 197 6.95 2.61 13.99
C PRO A 197 6.05 3.41 14.93
N PHE A 198 5.28 4.34 14.38
CA PHE A 198 4.20 5.03 15.09
C PHE A 198 2.86 4.37 14.73
N VAL A 199 2.27 3.66 15.69
CA VAL A 199 0.96 3.05 15.53
C VAL A 199 0.02 3.69 16.53
N PHE A 200 -1.16 4.15 16.10
CA PHE A 200 -2.02 4.87 17.03
C PHE A 200 -3.51 4.59 16.88
N ILE A 201 -4.23 4.82 17.98
CA ILE A 201 -5.69 4.80 18.02
C ILE A 201 -6.21 6.21 17.77
N ALA A 202 -6.88 6.39 16.63
CA ALA A 202 -7.37 7.66 16.11
C ALA A 202 -8.71 8.06 16.75
N ASP A 203 -8.73 8.30 18.05
CA ASP A 203 -9.95 8.55 18.81
C ASP A 203 -10.60 9.92 18.53
N LEU A 204 -9.83 10.95 18.16
CA LEU A 204 -10.41 12.22 17.70
C LEU A 204 -11.14 12.05 16.36
N HIS A 205 -10.64 11.19 15.47
CA HIS A 205 -11.33 10.84 14.23
C HIS A 205 -12.65 10.09 14.49
N ALA A 206 -12.72 9.27 15.53
CA ALA A 206 -13.94 8.56 15.90
C ALA A 206 -15.08 9.52 16.29
N LEU A 207 -14.77 10.70 16.84
CA LEU A 207 -15.76 11.73 17.16
C LEU A 207 -16.52 12.27 15.95
N THR A 208 -16.05 12.04 14.72
CA THR A 208 -16.81 12.41 13.51
C THR A 208 -18.11 11.62 13.36
N THR A 209 -18.20 10.43 13.98
CA THR A 209 -19.34 9.52 13.89
C THR A 209 -19.90 9.08 15.25
N ILE A 210 -19.06 8.95 16.28
CA ILE A 210 -19.46 8.47 17.62
C ILE A 210 -19.51 9.65 18.59
N LYS A 211 -20.68 9.86 19.21
CA LYS A 211 -20.90 10.90 20.23
C LYS A 211 -21.20 10.33 21.61
N ASP A 212 -21.52 9.05 21.70
CA ASP A 212 -21.75 8.38 22.97
C ASP A 212 -20.43 8.10 23.69
N ARG A 213 -20.34 8.56 24.94
CA ARG A 213 -19.13 8.47 25.75
C ARG A 213 -18.74 7.02 26.00
N GLN A 214 -19.67 6.21 26.50
CA GLN A 214 -19.39 4.84 26.92
C GLN A 214 -18.99 3.99 25.72
N GLN A 215 -19.67 4.18 24.59
CA GLN A 215 -19.34 3.53 23.33
C GLN A 215 -17.93 3.86 22.87
N LEU A 216 -17.53 5.14 22.91
CA LEU A 216 -16.19 5.55 22.50
C LEU A 216 -15.12 4.99 23.44
N GLU A 217 -15.31 5.10 24.76
CA GLU A 217 -14.40 4.53 25.77
C GLU A 217 -14.20 3.02 25.56
N ASN A 218 -15.30 2.28 25.34
CA ASN A 218 -15.24 0.84 25.09
C ASN A 218 -14.55 0.50 23.76
N ASN A 219 -14.85 1.22 22.68
CA ASN A 219 -14.23 0.98 21.39
C ASN A 219 -12.71 1.25 21.42
N ILE A 220 -12.28 2.32 22.09
CA ILE A 220 -10.85 2.62 22.27
C ILE A 220 -10.19 1.46 23.00
N LEU A 221 -10.75 1.06 24.15
CA LEU A 221 -10.19 0.01 24.97
C LEU A 221 -10.07 -1.32 24.23
N ASN A 222 -11.13 -1.71 23.52
CA ASN A 222 -11.15 -2.94 22.75
C ASN A 222 -10.08 -2.93 21.66
N VAL A 223 -9.99 -1.86 20.86
CA VAL A 223 -9.02 -1.82 19.76
C VAL A 223 -7.58 -1.87 20.29
N VAL A 224 -7.29 -1.22 21.43
CA VAL A 224 -5.97 -1.29 22.08
C VAL A 224 -5.64 -2.73 22.47
N ILE A 225 -6.54 -3.40 23.19
CA ILE A 225 -6.35 -4.79 23.62
C ILE A 225 -6.21 -5.70 22.40
N GLU A 226 -7.00 -5.49 21.37
CA GLU A 226 -7.00 -6.33 20.17
C GLU A 226 -5.71 -6.19 19.36
N TYR A 227 -5.13 -4.99 19.25
CA TYR A 227 -3.81 -4.83 18.61
C TYR A 227 -2.71 -5.58 19.37
N LEU A 228 -2.68 -5.47 20.70
CA LEU A 228 -1.73 -6.20 21.54
C LEU A 228 -1.95 -7.72 21.47
N ALA A 229 -3.22 -8.16 21.48
CA ALA A 229 -3.60 -9.55 21.36
C ALA A 229 -3.24 -10.16 19.99
N LEU A 230 -3.36 -9.38 18.91
CA LEU A 230 -2.98 -9.77 17.55
C LEU A 230 -1.46 -9.71 17.31
N GLY A 231 -0.67 -9.29 18.30
CA GLY A 231 0.79 -9.40 18.28
C GLY A 231 1.54 -8.11 17.99
N LEU A 232 0.92 -6.92 18.12
CA LEU A 232 1.70 -5.68 18.17
C LEU A 232 2.61 -5.70 19.40
N ASP A 233 3.91 -5.54 19.20
CA ASP A 233 4.90 -5.51 20.26
C ASP A 233 5.14 -4.06 20.73
N PRO A 234 4.67 -3.66 21.94
CA PRO A 234 4.80 -2.29 22.42
C PRO A 234 6.24 -1.90 22.80
N GLU A 235 7.17 -2.87 22.87
CA GLU A 235 8.59 -2.56 23.04
C GLU A 235 9.25 -2.14 21.73
N LYS A 236 8.67 -2.53 20.58
CA LYS A 236 9.14 -2.18 19.24
C LYS A 236 8.37 -1.00 18.65
N ALA A 237 7.05 -0.98 18.83
CA ALA A 237 6.19 0.06 18.30
C ALA A 237 5.91 1.17 19.32
N ILE A 238 5.94 2.42 18.87
CA ILE A 238 5.39 3.55 19.62
C ILE A 238 3.87 3.47 19.46
N PHE A 239 3.21 2.80 20.41
CA PHE A 239 1.77 2.55 20.40
C PHE A 239 1.01 3.47 21.36
N PHE A 240 0.16 4.34 20.83
CA PHE A 240 -0.48 5.39 21.62
C PHE A 240 -1.91 5.73 21.17
N ARG A 241 -2.61 6.54 21.97
CA ARG A 241 -3.91 7.11 21.61
C ARG A 241 -3.74 8.56 21.18
N GLN A 242 -4.39 8.93 20.07
CA GLN A 242 -4.23 10.24 19.43
C GLN A 242 -4.48 11.40 20.38
N SER A 243 -5.55 11.36 21.18
CA SER A 243 -5.87 12.43 22.13
C SER A 243 -4.88 12.60 23.28
N ASP A 244 -4.00 11.62 23.54
CA ASP A 244 -2.94 11.74 24.56
C ASP A 244 -1.72 12.55 24.05
N VAL A 245 -1.70 12.91 22.76
CA VAL A 245 -0.67 13.74 22.14
C VAL A 245 -1.33 15.00 21.55
N PRO A 246 -1.45 16.10 22.33
CA PRO A 246 -2.19 17.31 21.92
C PRO A 246 -1.69 17.98 20.63
N ALA A 247 -0.41 17.77 20.30
CA ALA A 247 0.25 18.32 19.12
C ALA A 247 -0.45 17.95 17.80
N HIS A 248 -1.16 16.82 17.75
CA HIS A 248 -2.01 16.46 16.60
C HIS A 248 -3.06 17.54 16.32
N SER A 249 -3.79 17.97 17.35
CA SER A 249 -4.84 18.99 17.22
C SER A 249 -4.26 20.37 16.94
N GLN A 250 -3.12 20.71 17.57
CA GLN A 250 -2.45 21.98 17.36
C GLN A 250 -1.93 22.11 15.92
N LEU A 251 -1.30 21.06 15.39
CA LEU A 251 -0.82 21.06 14.01
C LEU A 251 -1.99 21.08 13.01
N ALA A 252 -3.11 20.40 13.29
CA ALA A 252 -4.28 20.45 12.42
C ALA A 252 -4.82 21.89 12.23
N VAL A 253 -4.81 22.71 13.30
CA VAL A 253 -5.20 24.13 13.21
C VAL A 253 -4.24 24.91 12.30
N ILE A 254 -2.93 24.65 12.41
CA ILE A 254 -1.91 25.30 11.56
C ILE A 254 -2.12 24.88 10.10
N LEU A 255 -2.18 23.58 9.82
CA LEU A 255 -2.30 23.02 8.47
C LEU A 255 -3.58 23.45 7.75
N GLY A 256 -4.64 23.78 8.49
CA GLY A 256 -5.87 24.34 7.93
C GLY A 256 -5.66 25.65 7.14
N ASN A 257 -4.54 26.34 7.34
CA ASN A 257 -4.18 27.56 6.61
C ASN A 257 -3.43 27.27 5.29
N TYR A 258 -3.07 26.02 5.02
CA TYR A 258 -2.28 25.59 3.83
C TYR A 258 -3.11 24.75 2.85
N ILE A 259 -4.43 24.75 3.03
CA ILE A 259 -5.37 24.05 2.17
C ILE A 259 -6.61 24.90 1.92
N SER A 260 -7.09 24.88 0.68
CA SER A 260 -8.28 25.63 0.29
C SER A 260 -9.57 24.84 0.48
N TYR A 261 -10.67 25.55 0.68
CA TYR A 261 -12.02 24.98 0.64
C TYR A 261 -12.27 24.16 -0.64
N GLY A 262 -11.82 24.66 -1.79
CA GLY A 262 -12.00 23.97 -3.07
C GLY A 262 -11.29 22.62 -3.14
N GLN A 263 -10.12 22.47 -2.50
CA GLN A 263 -9.44 21.17 -2.37
C GLN A 263 -10.25 20.21 -1.48
N MET A 264 -10.71 20.70 -0.33
CA MET A 264 -11.50 19.90 0.62
C MET A 264 -12.81 19.39 0.01
N GLN A 265 -13.51 20.20 -0.78
CA GLN A 265 -14.74 19.80 -1.46
C GLN A 265 -14.55 18.67 -2.49
N ARG A 266 -13.31 18.41 -2.96
CA ARG A 266 -13.06 17.37 -3.96
C ARG A 266 -12.87 15.98 -3.37
N MET A 267 -12.68 15.87 -2.05
CA MET A 267 -12.43 14.62 -1.35
C MET A 267 -13.60 13.64 -1.46
N HIS A 268 -13.30 12.36 -1.66
CA HIS A 268 -14.29 11.30 -1.85
C HIS A 268 -15.29 11.22 -0.70
N ALA A 269 -14.82 11.26 0.56
CA ALA A 269 -15.72 11.17 1.71
C ALA A 269 -16.78 12.29 1.76
N PHE A 270 -16.43 13.50 1.31
CA PHE A 270 -17.37 14.61 1.20
C PHE A 270 -18.36 14.39 0.05
N LYS A 271 -17.85 14.04 -1.14
CA LYS A 271 -18.68 13.74 -2.32
C LYS A 271 -19.64 12.58 -2.09
N ASP A 272 -19.19 11.52 -1.43
CA ASP A 272 -19.99 10.33 -1.13
C ASP A 272 -21.17 10.65 -0.20
N LYS A 273 -20.98 11.55 0.76
CA LYS A 273 -22.07 12.02 1.64
C LYS A 273 -23.10 12.81 0.86
N LEU A 274 -22.66 13.72 -0.01
CA LEU A 274 -23.57 14.48 -0.87
C LEU A 274 -24.33 13.57 -1.84
N ALA A 275 -23.65 12.59 -2.44
CA ALA A 275 -24.26 11.61 -3.32
C ALA A 275 -25.31 10.74 -2.61
N LYS A 276 -25.14 10.50 -1.30
CA LYS A 276 -26.12 9.82 -0.44
C LYS A 276 -27.25 10.72 0.06
N GLY A 277 -27.38 11.94 -0.48
CA GLY A 277 -28.47 12.86 -0.20
C GLY A 277 -28.31 13.66 1.10
N ALA A 278 -27.10 13.72 1.68
CA ALA A 278 -26.85 14.59 2.81
C ALA A 278 -26.92 16.06 2.39
N ASP A 279 -27.65 16.88 3.15
CA ASP A 279 -27.64 18.33 2.97
C ASP A 279 -26.26 18.90 3.35
N ILE A 280 -25.73 19.83 2.55
CA ILE A 280 -24.41 20.44 2.80
C ILE A 280 -24.37 21.10 4.18
N GLY A 281 -25.47 21.76 4.59
CA GLY A 281 -25.57 22.40 5.90
C GLY A 281 -25.60 21.42 7.08
N SER A 282 -25.89 20.15 6.83
CA SER A 282 -25.89 19.09 7.85
C SER A 282 -24.52 18.43 8.07
N ILE A 283 -23.55 18.70 7.20
CA ILE A 283 -22.19 18.13 7.31
C ILE A 283 -21.45 18.86 8.43
N ASN A 284 -21.12 18.14 9.50
CA ASN A 284 -20.40 18.72 10.62
C ASN A 284 -18.94 19.03 10.24
N MET A 285 -18.39 20.09 10.83
CA MET A 285 -17.02 20.54 10.53
C MET A 285 -15.93 19.54 10.92
N GLY A 286 -16.19 18.64 11.87
CA GLY A 286 -15.27 17.54 12.17
C GLY A 286 -15.12 16.60 10.97
N LEU A 287 -16.25 16.20 10.38
CA LEU A 287 -16.25 15.36 9.17
C LEU A 287 -15.73 16.11 7.93
N PHE A 288 -15.91 17.43 7.85
CA PHE A 288 -15.31 18.19 6.76
C PHE A 288 -13.80 18.34 6.93
N ASN A 289 -13.32 18.59 8.15
CA ASN A 289 -11.92 18.90 8.44
C ASN A 289 -11.04 17.69 8.79
N TYR A 290 -11.60 16.48 8.98
CA TYR A 290 -10.78 15.32 9.37
C TYR A 290 -9.60 15.02 8.41
N PRO A 291 -9.65 15.29 7.09
CA PRO A 291 -8.46 15.11 6.24
C PRO A 291 -7.29 16.01 6.65
N ILE A 292 -7.56 17.20 7.21
CA ILE A 292 -6.55 18.10 7.75
C ILE A 292 -5.97 17.54 9.04
N LEU A 293 -6.82 16.98 9.91
CA LEU A 293 -6.38 16.28 11.11
C LEU A 293 -5.52 15.06 10.76
N MET A 294 -5.90 14.30 9.74
CA MET A 294 -5.12 13.17 9.25
C MET A 294 -3.76 13.61 8.70
N ALA A 295 -3.71 14.72 7.95
CA ALA A 295 -2.44 15.29 7.48
C ALA A 295 -1.57 15.71 8.67
N ALA A 296 -2.14 16.28 9.73
CA ALA A 296 -1.41 16.57 10.96
C ALA A 296 -0.89 15.30 11.63
N ASP A 297 -1.72 14.27 11.77
CA ASP A 297 -1.32 12.99 12.35
C ASP A 297 -0.13 12.36 11.62
N ILE A 298 -0.07 12.51 10.31
CA ILE A 298 1.00 11.99 9.47
C ILE A 298 2.25 12.87 9.58
N LEU A 299 2.13 14.16 9.26
CA LEU A 299 3.27 15.07 9.11
C LEU A 299 3.98 15.39 10.42
N LEU A 300 3.29 15.27 11.55
CA LEU A 300 3.86 15.49 12.88
C LEU A 300 5.05 14.55 13.15
N TYR A 301 5.06 13.36 12.56
CA TYR A 301 6.13 12.37 12.74
C TYR A 301 7.14 12.35 11.60
N LYS A 302 6.91 13.08 10.50
CA LYS A 302 7.80 13.10 9.31
C LYS A 302 8.13 11.67 8.81
N PRO A 303 7.15 10.81 8.52
CA PRO A 303 7.38 9.42 8.12
C PRO A 303 7.93 9.32 6.69
N ASP A 304 8.64 8.24 6.41
CA ASP A 304 9.07 7.86 5.06
C ASP A 304 7.92 7.26 4.25
N GLY A 305 6.99 6.57 4.94
CA GLY A 305 5.79 6.02 4.32
C GLY A 305 4.64 5.80 5.30
N VAL A 306 3.43 5.68 4.74
CA VAL A 306 2.18 5.57 5.51
C VAL A 306 1.47 4.28 5.10
N PRO A 307 1.51 3.23 5.94
CA PRO A 307 0.73 2.00 5.72
C PRO A 307 -0.76 2.31 5.69
N VAL A 308 -1.37 2.17 4.51
CA VAL A 308 -2.79 2.43 4.29
C VAL A 308 -3.39 1.48 3.25
N GLY A 309 -4.71 1.31 3.29
CA GLY A 309 -5.45 0.66 2.21
C GLY A 309 -5.59 1.57 0.98
N GLU A 310 -5.88 0.97 -0.16
CA GLU A 310 -6.08 1.68 -1.44
C GLU A 310 -7.14 2.79 -1.35
N ASP A 311 -8.18 2.59 -0.54
CA ASP A 311 -9.25 3.57 -0.33
C ASP A 311 -8.82 4.83 0.42
N GLN A 312 -7.61 4.85 1.00
CA GLN A 312 -7.04 6.00 1.71
C GLN A 312 -5.93 6.70 0.92
N ARG A 313 -5.58 6.24 -0.29
CA ARG A 313 -4.53 6.85 -1.14
C ARG A 313 -4.74 8.37 -1.30
N GLN A 314 -5.98 8.78 -1.59
CA GLN A 314 -6.32 10.19 -1.77
C GLN A 314 -6.02 11.04 -0.53
N HIS A 315 -6.14 10.50 0.68
CA HIS A 315 -5.83 11.24 1.91
C HIS A 315 -4.33 11.44 2.09
N VAL A 316 -3.51 10.46 1.69
CA VAL A 316 -2.06 10.60 1.67
C VAL A 316 -1.64 11.60 0.58
N GLU A 317 -2.27 11.59 -0.59
CA GLU A 317 -2.07 12.60 -1.64
C GLU A 317 -2.41 14.01 -1.15
N LEU A 318 -3.54 14.19 -0.46
CA LEU A 318 -3.91 15.47 0.15
C LEU A 318 -2.89 15.93 1.19
N THR A 319 -2.36 14.98 1.98
CA THR A 319 -1.33 15.25 2.97
C THR A 319 -0.05 15.76 2.31
N ARG A 320 0.34 15.19 1.16
CA ARG A 320 1.47 15.65 0.36
C ARG A 320 1.22 17.05 -0.22
N ASP A 321 0.02 17.33 -0.72
CA ASP A 321 -0.34 18.67 -1.20
C ASP A 321 -0.23 19.72 -0.10
N ILE A 322 -0.70 19.41 1.12
CA ILE A 322 -0.58 20.28 2.30
C ILE A 322 0.89 20.50 2.66
N ALA A 323 1.69 19.44 2.67
CA ALA A 323 3.13 19.51 2.95
C ALA A 323 3.87 20.36 1.91
N ASP A 324 3.59 20.18 0.62
CA ASP A 324 4.19 20.98 -0.45
C ASP A 324 3.81 22.47 -0.32
N ASN A 325 2.53 22.77 -0.05
CA ASN A 325 2.07 24.13 0.17
C ASN A 325 2.78 24.80 1.35
N PHE A 326 2.96 24.08 2.46
CA PHE A 326 3.73 24.57 3.60
C PHE A 326 5.20 24.81 3.22
N ASN A 327 5.84 23.84 2.56
CA ASN A 327 7.25 23.90 2.19
C ASN A 327 7.55 25.04 1.22
N ARG A 328 6.64 25.35 0.29
CA ARG A 328 6.82 26.47 -0.66
C ARG A 328 6.88 27.83 0.03
N LEU A 329 6.25 27.97 1.19
CA LEU A 329 6.22 29.22 1.96
C LEU A 329 7.33 29.32 3.00
N HIS A 330 7.72 28.19 3.60
CA HIS A 330 8.62 28.15 4.77
C HIS A 330 9.95 27.43 4.52
N GLY A 331 10.22 26.94 3.30
CA GLY A 331 11.37 26.11 2.96
C GLY A 331 11.08 24.61 3.08
N GLU A 332 11.98 23.77 2.57
CA GLU A 332 11.84 22.30 2.62
C GLU A 332 11.88 21.82 4.09
N TYR A 333 10.72 21.59 4.71
CA TYR A 333 10.59 21.15 6.11
C TYR A 333 9.91 19.79 6.25
N PHE A 334 8.74 19.61 5.64
CA PHE A 334 8.03 18.34 5.65
C PHE A 334 8.53 17.41 4.54
N PRO A 335 8.78 16.11 4.84
CA PRO A 335 8.89 15.12 3.78
C PRO A 335 7.53 14.95 3.08
N LEU A 336 7.56 14.45 1.85
CA LEU A 336 6.36 14.06 1.13
C LEU A 336 6.14 12.55 1.31
N PRO A 337 5.26 12.12 2.22
CA PRO A 337 5.10 10.70 2.54
C PRO A 337 4.52 9.93 1.35
N GLU A 338 4.96 8.68 1.14
CA GLU A 338 4.38 7.78 0.15
C GLU A 338 3.38 6.81 0.79
N PRO A 339 2.25 6.49 0.13
CA PRO A 339 1.33 5.46 0.61
C PRO A 339 1.96 4.07 0.47
N LEU A 340 2.00 3.31 1.56
CA LEU A 340 2.48 1.93 1.57
C LEU A 340 1.29 0.96 1.50
N ILE A 341 0.87 0.64 0.28
CA ILE A 341 -0.29 -0.21 0.00
C ILE A 341 0.23 -1.63 -0.27
N ALA A 342 -0.18 -2.59 0.55
CA ALA A 342 0.24 -3.98 0.32
C ALA A 342 -0.40 -4.53 -0.96
N LYS A 343 0.38 -5.26 -1.77
CA LYS A 343 -0.09 -5.84 -3.05
C LYS A 343 -1.34 -6.72 -2.85
N ASP A 344 -1.37 -7.48 -1.75
CA ASP A 344 -2.45 -8.39 -1.37
C ASP A 344 -3.69 -7.67 -0.81
N GLN A 345 -3.56 -6.39 -0.42
CA GLN A 345 -4.66 -5.56 0.12
C GLN A 345 -5.45 -4.82 -0.95
N THR A 346 -5.07 -4.95 -2.23
CA THR A 346 -5.80 -4.36 -3.36
C THR A 346 -7.20 -4.96 -3.50
N ALA A 347 -7.41 -6.20 -3.04
CA ALA A 347 -8.71 -6.83 -2.95
C ALA A 347 -9.42 -6.46 -1.64
N LYS A 348 -10.44 -5.58 -1.71
CA LYS A 348 -11.36 -5.33 -0.60
C LYS A 348 -11.88 -6.67 -0.06
N VAL A 349 -11.71 -6.93 1.23
CA VAL A 349 -12.29 -8.13 1.87
C VAL A 349 -13.81 -8.03 1.78
N ILE A 350 -14.40 -8.86 0.91
CA ILE A 350 -15.84 -8.95 0.70
C ILE A 350 -16.49 -9.50 1.97
N GLY A 351 -17.68 -9.00 2.31
CA GLY A 351 -18.43 -9.48 3.46
C GLY A 351 -19.08 -10.83 3.21
N THR A 352 -19.70 -11.39 4.24
CA THR A 352 -20.43 -12.67 4.15
C THR A 352 -21.59 -12.64 3.15
N ASP A 353 -21.96 -11.47 2.62
CA ASP A 353 -22.99 -11.32 1.60
C ASP A 353 -22.48 -11.48 0.16
N GLY A 354 -21.17 -11.61 -0.06
CA GLY A 354 -20.56 -11.92 -1.37
C GLY A 354 -20.47 -10.74 -2.35
N GLU A 355 -20.94 -9.56 -1.98
CA GLU A 355 -21.00 -8.40 -2.89
C GLU A 355 -20.30 -7.16 -2.31
N ARG A 356 -20.61 -6.81 -1.06
CA ARG A 356 -20.18 -5.54 -0.46
C ARG A 356 -18.97 -5.74 0.43
N LYS A 357 -18.13 -4.70 0.58
CA LYS A 357 -17.02 -4.70 1.55
C LYS A 357 -17.55 -5.08 2.93
N MET A 358 -16.79 -5.92 3.64
CA MET A 358 -17.12 -6.32 5.01
C MET A 358 -17.24 -5.08 5.91
N SER A 359 -18.38 -4.91 6.57
CA SER A 359 -18.61 -3.82 7.50
C SER A 359 -19.65 -4.18 8.56
N LYS A 360 -19.42 -3.72 9.80
CA LYS A 360 -20.35 -3.94 10.92
C LYS A 360 -21.75 -3.40 10.65
N SER A 361 -21.86 -2.24 10.01
CA SER A 361 -23.15 -1.61 9.69
C SER A 361 -24.02 -2.43 8.73
N LEU A 362 -23.41 -3.27 7.90
CA LEU A 362 -24.14 -4.16 6.99
C LEU A 362 -24.42 -5.53 7.63
N GLY A 363 -23.86 -5.83 8.80
CA GLY A 363 -23.98 -7.14 9.44
C GLY A 363 -23.35 -8.28 8.64
N ASN A 364 -22.47 -7.98 7.68
CA ASN A 364 -21.84 -8.94 6.77
C ASN A 364 -20.40 -9.30 7.20
N ILE A 365 -20.15 -9.43 8.51
CA ILE A 365 -18.82 -9.59 9.10
C ILE A 365 -18.53 -11.03 9.53
N VAL A 366 -17.24 -11.34 9.67
CA VAL A 366 -16.74 -12.46 10.46
C VAL A 366 -15.84 -11.91 11.58
N GLY A 367 -16.28 -12.03 12.83
CA GLY A 367 -15.58 -11.52 14.01
C GLY A 367 -14.27 -12.25 14.29
N ILE A 368 -13.38 -11.63 15.07
CA ILE A 368 -12.12 -12.26 15.53
C ILE A 368 -12.21 -12.70 16.98
N PHE A 369 -12.77 -11.85 17.85
CA PHE A 369 -12.82 -12.04 19.30
C PHE A 369 -14.23 -12.33 19.83
N GLU A 370 -15.20 -12.53 18.94
CA GLU A 370 -16.56 -12.91 19.34
C GLU A 370 -16.61 -14.37 19.82
N GLU A 371 -17.69 -14.72 20.51
CA GLU A 371 -17.98 -16.11 20.90
C GLU A 371 -17.97 -17.05 19.69
N GLU A 372 -17.46 -18.27 19.90
CA GLU A 372 -17.31 -19.28 18.84
C GLU A 372 -18.63 -19.52 18.08
N GLU A 373 -19.74 -19.61 18.81
CA GLU A 373 -21.08 -19.80 18.24
C GLU A 373 -21.54 -18.62 17.37
N VAL A 374 -21.09 -17.40 17.65
CA VAL A 374 -21.42 -16.22 16.83
C VAL A 374 -20.65 -16.27 15.51
N ILE A 375 -19.36 -16.58 15.56
CA ILE A 375 -18.50 -16.70 14.36
C ILE A 375 -18.94 -17.87 13.49
N LYS A 376 -19.28 -19.01 14.10
CA LYS A 376 -19.87 -20.15 13.41
C LYS A 376 -21.11 -19.74 12.64
N LYS A 377 -22.03 -18.98 13.25
CA LYS A 377 -23.23 -18.47 12.57
C LYS A 377 -22.90 -17.50 11.44
N GLN A 378 -21.90 -16.63 11.60
CA GLN A 378 -21.45 -15.70 10.56
C GLN A 378 -20.89 -16.44 9.35
N ILE A 379 -19.98 -17.39 9.57
CA ILE A 379 -19.38 -18.21 8.50
C ILE A 379 -20.44 -19.09 7.83
N MET A 380 -21.33 -19.71 8.60
CA MET A 380 -22.39 -20.56 8.04
C MET A 380 -23.34 -19.81 7.12
N LYS A 381 -23.57 -18.51 7.37
CA LYS A 381 -24.39 -17.63 6.53
C LYS A 381 -23.67 -17.07 5.31
N ALA A 382 -22.37 -17.28 5.17
CA ALA A 382 -21.60 -16.72 4.08
C ALA A 382 -22.10 -17.21 2.70
N TYR A 383 -22.18 -16.28 1.76
CA TYR A 383 -22.61 -16.49 0.39
C TYR A 383 -21.65 -17.42 -0.36
N THR A 384 -22.20 -18.45 -1.01
CA THR A 384 -21.52 -19.44 -1.85
C THR A 384 -22.01 -19.34 -3.29
N ASP A 385 -22.16 -20.45 -4.02
CA ASP A 385 -22.65 -20.45 -5.41
C ASP A 385 -24.19 -20.60 -5.43
N PRO A 386 -24.95 -19.60 -5.89
CA PRO A 386 -26.41 -19.66 -5.92
C PRO A 386 -26.95 -20.69 -6.93
N ASN A 387 -26.14 -21.09 -7.91
CA ASN A 387 -26.52 -22.08 -8.92
C ASN A 387 -26.34 -23.51 -8.41
N ARG A 388 -25.69 -23.68 -7.25
CA ARG A 388 -25.46 -24.97 -6.63
C ARG A 388 -26.62 -25.34 -5.71
N LEU A 389 -27.48 -26.26 -6.16
CA LEU A 389 -28.70 -26.64 -5.44
C LEU A 389 -28.48 -27.82 -4.47
N LYS A 390 -27.55 -28.73 -4.78
CA LYS A 390 -27.22 -29.91 -3.96
C LYS A 390 -25.72 -30.01 -3.73
N ALA A 391 -25.34 -30.68 -2.63
CA ALA A 391 -23.93 -30.97 -2.32
C ALA A 391 -23.22 -31.82 -3.39
N THR A 392 -23.97 -32.57 -4.20
CA THR A 392 -23.47 -33.36 -5.32
C THR A 392 -23.29 -32.57 -6.62
N ASP A 393 -23.83 -31.35 -6.68
CA ASP A 393 -23.71 -30.52 -7.87
C ASP A 393 -22.31 -29.88 -7.90
N PRO A 394 -21.63 -29.86 -9.06
CA PRO A 394 -20.44 -29.04 -9.27
C PRO A 394 -20.70 -27.58 -8.90
N GLY A 395 -19.75 -26.95 -8.20
CA GLY A 395 -19.83 -25.53 -7.84
C GLY A 395 -18.67 -24.71 -8.39
N VAL A 396 -18.87 -23.39 -8.45
CA VAL A 396 -17.84 -22.43 -8.86
C VAL A 396 -17.07 -21.92 -7.63
N VAL A 397 -15.74 -21.90 -7.72
CA VAL A 397 -14.85 -21.39 -6.65
C VAL A 397 -14.65 -19.88 -6.82
N GLU A 398 -14.54 -19.43 -8.05
CA GLU A 398 -14.32 -18.05 -8.44
C GLU A 398 -15.54 -17.20 -8.04
N GLY A 399 -15.32 -16.15 -7.24
CA GLY A 399 -16.39 -15.33 -6.68
C GLY A 399 -17.09 -15.93 -5.45
N ASN A 400 -16.70 -17.13 -5.00
CA ASN A 400 -17.26 -17.74 -3.79
C ASN A 400 -16.56 -17.19 -2.53
N THR A 401 -17.32 -16.48 -1.71
CA THR A 401 -16.83 -15.82 -0.48
C THR A 401 -16.15 -16.77 0.49
N VAL A 402 -16.64 -18.00 0.61
CA VAL A 402 -16.09 -18.98 1.57
C VAL A 402 -14.68 -19.41 1.16
N PHE A 403 -14.43 -19.60 -0.13
CA PHE A 403 -13.09 -19.89 -0.63
C PHE A 403 -12.17 -18.69 -0.55
N ALA A 404 -12.67 -17.48 -0.81
CA ALA A 404 -11.90 -16.26 -0.58
C ALA A 404 -11.47 -16.12 0.89
N PHE A 405 -12.34 -16.48 1.84
CA PHE A 405 -11.97 -16.52 3.26
C PHE A 405 -10.97 -17.62 3.57
N HIS A 406 -11.10 -18.82 3.00
CA HIS A 406 -10.09 -19.87 3.13
C HIS A 406 -8.71 -19.41 2.64
N ASP A 407 -8.65 -18.72 1.50
CA ASP A 407 -7.40 -18.21 0.95
C ASP A 407 -6.73 -17.21 1.90
N LEU A 408 -7.52 -16.42 2.63
CA LEU A 408 -7.04 -15.47 3.62
C LEU A 408 -6.63 -16.11 4.95
N ILE A 409 -7.43 -17.05 5.48
CA ILE A 409 -7.30 -17.51 6.88
C ILE A 409 -6.75 -18.91 7.04
N ASN A 410 -6.86 -19.77 6.03
CA ASN A 410 -6.41 -21.15 6.12
C ASN A 410 -4.94 -21.25 5.73
N ASP A 411 -4.10 -21.61 6.70
CA ASP A 411 -2.67 -21.88 6.56
C ASP A 411 -2.38 -23.21 5.84
N ASP A 412 -3.31 -24.17 5.87
CA ASP A 412 -3.19 -25.42 5.12
C ASP A 412 -3.64 -25.24 3.66
N LYS A 413 -2.72 -24.73 2.83
CA LYS A 413 -2.98 -24.50 1.40
C LYS A 413 -3.24 -25.79 0.62
N VAL A 414 -2.74 -26.94 1.09
CA VAL A 414 -3.00 -28.24 0.47
C VAL A 414 -4.47 -28.62 0.68
N GLN A 415 -4.97 -28.48 1.90
CA GLN A 415 -6.39 -28.68 2.21
C GLN A 415 -7.29 -27.74 1.42
N VAL A 416 -6.92 -26.45 1.31
CA VAL A 416 -7.72 -25.48 0.53
C VAL A 416 -7.83 -25.91 -0.93
N ASN A 417 -6.73 -26.35 -1.54
CA ASN A 417 -6.74 -26.82 -2.93
C ASN A 417 -7.56 -28.11 -3.10
N ASP A 418 -7.47 -29.07 -2.17
CA ASP A 418 -8.33 -30.25 -2.17
C ASP A 418 -9.82 -29.89 -2.08
N LEU A 419 -10.19 -28.98 -1.17
CA LEU A 419 -11.56 -28.50 -1.03
C LEU A 419 -12.06 -27.83 -2.33
N LYS A 420 -11.23 -27.00 -2.96
CA LYS A 420 -11.56 -26.36 -4.26
C LYS A 420 -11.79 -27.40 -5.35
N ASP A 421 -10.93 -28.40 -5.45
CA ASP A 421 -11.05 -29.47 -6.44
C ASP A 421 -12.29 -30.34 -6.21
N ARG A 422 -12.53 -30.73 -4.97
CA ARG A 422 -13.72 -31.50 -4.60
C ARG A 422 -15.00 -30.69 -4.84
N TYR A 423 -14.96 -29.36 -4.64
CA TYR A 423 -16.10 -28.46 -4.86
C TYR A 423 -16.47 -28.37 -6.34
N ARG A 424 -15.46 -28.17 -7.21
CA ARG A 424 -15.62 -28.18 -8.67
C ARG A 424 -16.14 -29.53 -9.19
N LYS A 425 -15.80 -30.63 -8.52
CA LYS A 425 -16.27 -31.99 -8.87
C LYS A 425 -17.63 -32.35 -8.27
N GLY A 426 -18.21 -31.52 -7.40
CA GLY A 426 -19.45 -31.85 -6.68
C GLY A 426 -19.30 -32.98 -5.66
N THR A 427 -18.13 -33.11 -5.05
CA THR A 427 -17.79 -34.19 -4.08
C THR A 427 -17.56 -33.69 -2.65
N VAL A 428 -17.86 -32.43 -2.39
CA VAL A 428 -17.87 -31.80 -1.05
C VAL A 428 -18.99 -30.77 -0.96
N GLY A 429 -19.79 -30.79 0.10
CA GLY A 429 -20.88 -29.83 0.28
C GLY A 429 -20.44 -28.53 0.95
N ASP A 430 -21.21 -27.45 0.80
CA ASP A 430 -20.93 -26.13 1.41
C ASP A 430 -20.76 -26.20 2.94
N VAL A 431 -21.49 -27.09 3.61
CA VAL A 431 -21.39 -27.28 5.08
C VAL A 431 -20.00 -27.74 5.47
N GLU A 432 -19.45 -28.75 4.80
CA GLU A 432 -18.11 -29.28 5.10
C GLU A 432 -17.04 -28.21 4.85
N VAL A 433 -17.12 -27.48 3.73
CA VAL A 433 -16.20 -26.37 3.43
C VAL A 433 -16.26 -25.31 4.53
N LYS A 434 -17.47 -24.91 4.94
CA LYS A 434 -17.66 -23.91 6.01
C LYS A 434 -17.17 -24.42 7.37
N GLU A 435 -17.32 -25.70 7.68
CA GLU A 435 -16.79 -26.30 8.91
C GLU A 435 -15.27 -26.29 8.95
N GLU A 436 -14.60 -26.60 7.83
CA GLU A 436 -13.15 -26.46 7.72
C GLU A 436 -12.70 -25.00 7.84
N LEU A 437 -13.48 -24.06 7.31
CA LEU A 437 -13.20 -22.62 7.46
C LEU A 437 -13.28 -22.18 8.93
N ILE A 438 -14.28 -22.68 9.67
CA ILE A 438 -14.42 -22.40 11.12
C ILE A 438 -13.20 -22.92 11.88
N LYS A 439 -12.74 -24.15 11.59
CA LYS A 439 -11.54 -24.72 12.22
C LYS A 439 -10.29 -23.89 11.91
N ALA A 440 -10.12 -23.47 10.65
CA ALA A 440 -9.01 -22.62 10.24
C ALA A 440 -9.04 -21.25 10.95
N HIS A 441 -10.22 -20.63 11.04
CA HIS A 441 -10.42 -19.38 11.78
C HIS A 441 -10.02 -19.53 13.25
N GLN A 442 -10.53 -20.55 13.93
CA GLN A 442 -10.22 -20.81 15.33
C GLN A 442 -8.74 -21.04 15.54
N ARG A 443 -8.11 -21.88 14.71
CA ARG A 443 -6.67 -22.16 14.78
C ARG A 443 -5.85 -20.88 14.62
N LEU A 444 -6.16 -20.05 13.63
CA LEU A 444 -5.43 -18.82 13.36
C LEU A 444 -5.50 -17.81 14.53
N PHE A 445 -6.68 -17.64 15.13
CA PHE A 445 -6.90 -16.62 16.15
C PHE A 445 -6.87 -17.13 17.60
N ALA A 446 -6.65 -18.43 17.84
CA ALA A 446 -6.58 -18.98 19.21
C ALA A 446 -5.53 -18.26 20.07
N PRO A 447 -4.28 -18.05 19.61
CA PRO A 447 -3.27 -17.36 20.42
C PRO A 447 -3.68 -15.92 20.78
N ALA A 448 -4.33 -15.22 19.83
CA ALA A 448 -4.81 -13.87 20.06
C ALA A 448 -5.94 -13.84 21.09
N ARG A 449 -6.86 -14.81 21.06
CA ARG A 449 -7.95 -14.93 22.05
C ARG A 449 -7.42 -15.15 23.46
N GLU A 450 -6.47 -16.07 23.61
CA GLU A 450 -5.80 -16.31 24.90
C GLU A 450 -5.11 -15.04 25.41
N LYS A 451 -4.37 -14.36 24.52
CA LYS A 451 -3.67 -13.12 24.87
C LYS A 451 -4.64 -12.00 25.26
N ARG A 452 -5.78 -11.89 24.58
CA ARG A 452 -6.84 -10.93 24.94
C ARG A 452 -7.33 -11.16 26.36
N THR A 453 -7.64 -12.40 26.74
CA THR A 453 -8.10 -12.73 28.10
C THR A 453 -7.05 -12.38 29.15
N GLU A 454 -5.76 -12.63 28.86
CA GLU A 454 -4.65 -12.21 29.73
C GLU A 454 -4.61 -10.68 29.92
N LEU A 455 -4.73 -9.93 28.82
CA LEU A 455 -4.70 -8.46 28.83
C LEU A 455 -5.90 -7.84 29.56
N GLU A 456 -7.10 -8.39 29.37
CA GLU A 456 -8.31 -7.99 30.10
C GLU A 456 -8.16 -8.23 31.61
N GLY A 457 -7.40 -9.26 32.01
CA GLY A 457 -7.02 -9.51 33.40
C GLY A 457 -5.92 -8.58 33.96
N ASN A 458 -5.23 -7.83 33.10
CA ASN A 458 -4.12 -6.94 33.47
C ASN A 458 -4.26 -5.55 32.85
N MET A 459 -5.34 -4.85 33.20
CA MET A 459 -5.61 -3.54 32.64
C MET A 459 -4.58 -2.46 32.99
N ALA A 460 -3.87 -2.61 34.10
CA ALA A 460 -2.79 -1.69 34.48
C ALA A 460 -1.67 -1.70 33.42
N TYR A 461 -1.26 -2.88 32.96
CA TYR A 461 -0.27 -3.02 31.89
C TYR A 461 -0.72 -2.34 30.59
N VAL A 462 -1.96 -2.54 30.17
CA VAL A 462 -2.50 -1.92 28.94
C VAL A 462 -2.45 -0.38 29.02
N GLN A 463 -2.78 0.18 30.19
CA GLN A 463 -2.70 1.62 30.42
C GLN A 463 -1.25 2.14 30.43
N ASP A 464 -0.32 1.37 31.01
CA ASP A 464 1.10 1.72 31.04
C ASP A 464 1.72 1.70 29.64
N VAL A 465 1.35 0.73 28.79
CA VAL A 465 1.73 0.68 27.37
C VAL A 465 1.33 1.97 26.65
N LEU A 466 0.05 2.38 26.77
CA LEU A 466 -0.44 3.60 26.12
C LEU A 466 0.25 4.86 26.68
N ARG A 467 0.48 4.92 28.00
CA ARG A 467 1.15 6.05 28.63
C ARG A 467 2.58 6.20 28.13
N GLU A 468 3.32 5.10 28.03
CA GLU A 468 4.70 5.11 27.55
C GLU A 468 4.78 5.42 26.05
N GLY A 469 3.89 4.85 25.25
CA GLY A 469 3.77 5.18 23.83
C GLY A 469 3.45 6.66 23.61
N ALA A 470 2.48 7.22 24.35
CA ALA A 470 2.15 8.64 24.28
C ALA A 470 3.34 9.51 24.68
N ARG A 471 4.08 9.14 25.74
CA ARG A 471 5.31 9.85 26.15
C ARG A 471 6.36 9.87 25.03
N LYS A 472 6.64 8.72 24.41
CA LYS A 472 7.59 8.60 23.30
C LYS A 472 7.14 9.42 22.08
N ALA A 473 5.84 9.34 21.73
CA ALA A 473 5.25 10.09 20.63
C ALA A 473 5.30 11.61 20.86
N SER A 474 4.93 12.08 22.06
CA SER A 474 4.95 13.50 22.43
C SER A 474 6.33 14.13 22.30
N ILE A 475 7.41 13.42 22.64
CA ILE A 475 8.78 13.94 22.47
C ILE A 475 9.06 14.34 21.02
N VAL A 476 8.70 13.49 20.07
CA VAL A 476 8.90 13.75 18.63
C VAL A 476 7.94 14.82 18.14
N ALA A 477 6.67 14.71 18.53
CA ALA A 477 5.60 15.59 18.12
C ALA A 477 5.80 17.03 18.59
N GLU A 478 6.11 17.25 19.87
CA GLU A 478 6.32 18.57 20.44
C GLU A 478 7.57 19.24 19.87
N ARG A 479 8.66 18.48 19.66
CA ARG A 479 9.86 19.01 18.99
C ARG A 479 9.51 19.54 17.59
N ASN A 480 8.85 18.72 16.78
CA ASN A 480 8.49 19.09 15.41
C ASN A 480 7.45 20.24 15.39
N LEU A 481 6.52 20.30 16.34
CA LEU A 481 5.56 21.39 16.47
C LEU A 481 6.26 22.72 16.83
N ASN A 482 7.23 22.69 17.75
CA ASN A 482 8.01 23.88 18.12
C ASN A 482 8.85 24.40 16.94
N GLU A 483 9.46 23.51 16.15
CA GLU A 483 10.14 23.89 14.90
C GLU A 483 9.17 24.55 13.91
N ILE A 484 7.94 24.04 13.78
CA ILE A 484 6.89 24.62 12.93
C ILE A 484 6.51 26.02 13.43
N TYR A 485 6.33 26.21 14.75
CA TYR A 485 6.04 27.52 15.32
C TYR A 485 7.12 28.55 14.97
N GLN A 486 8.40 28.17 15.08
CA GLN A 486 9.50 29.06 14.67
C GLN A 486 9.46 29.42 13.18
N LEU A 487 9.15 28.46 12.31
CA LEU A 487 9.06 28.68 10.86
C LEU A 487 7.91 29.60 10.45
N ILE A 488 6.81 29.60 11.21
CA ILE A 488 5.63 30.43 10.94
C ILE A 488 5.59 31.70 11.79
N GLY A 489 6.56 31.90 12.69
CA GLY A 489 6.73 33.11 13.50
C GLY A 489 5.87 33.20 14.77
N LEU A 490 5.65 32.08 15.46
CA LEU A 490 4.93 32.00 16.74
C LEU A 490 5.84 31.72 17.94
#